data_AF-A0A1K1NAN3-F1
#
_entry.id   AF-A0A1K1NAN3-F1
#
_cell.length_a   1.000
_cell.length_b   1.000
_cell.length_c   1.000
_cell.angle_alpha   90.00
_cell.angle_beta   90.00
_cell.angle_gamma   90.00
#
_symmetry.space_group_name_H-M   'P 1'
#
loop_
_entity.id
_entity.type
_entity.pdbx_description
1 polymer ?
#
loop_
_entity_poly.entity_id
_entity_poly.type
_entity_poly.pdbx_seq_one_letter_code
_entity_poly.pdbx_strand_id
1 'polypeptide(L)'
;MISTKCGANLRQGGGITKLKRFFAYIAANFKKSVLLRQLFLFVVLLCALTCSYAQGNLSKTVSISMTRQPMSAVLDAIAHQGDFHFSYVREMVHADSLVSVRAGNKTVKQVLDQLFQGSMAYRDAGNQVLLQPNREKYFFVSGHVTDGSTGQPLHNASVYEGVQLISTMTNDQGYYRLRLRERDKDRPMPVMLTVSKELYKDTIMLVSGGYDQEISVSIKPAPPITLGIVDVNQYSRVSESWFGKVFLTSKQRYQSLNLSKFFADQPYQTSFLPGLGTHGKLSSQVVNKVSLNFIGGYSAGLNGVEISGAFNIDQRDVQYAQFASLFNVVGGKMHGVQLSGLHNQVRDSVKGLQASGFSNMTTKGYEGVQLAGIFNVSTGETRGLGAAGVVNVYWKDHHGLMAAGIGNMTRAREHGVQAAGVFNVAQQTNVAQLAGVINLADTASGLQVAGVVNAVRVLKGVQVGVFNYADSSDGYSIGVISIVRRGYHQLLVYNTELLPFNLAFKSGNSKLYSLIIAGGSFVEGAKAFSFGYGLGKSFKDYSVELTEQNLYLGNRKSLGTLARLQVAWNREIGKNARIFIGPAFTLYFSEEDSHVEGYKSRVPGPYGAFTFNDHMRCWFGWHVGFSFF
;
A
#
# COMPACT_ATOMS: atom_id res chain seq x y z
N MET A 1 29.96 9.84 -16.37
CA MET A 1 31.15 9.59 -15.52
C MET A 1 30.76 10.08 -14.14
N ILE A 2 30.60 9.27 -13.10
CA ILE A 2 31.58 8.37 -12.48
C ILE A 2 30.83 7.14 -11.96
N SER A 3 31.39 5.98 -12.30
CA SER A 3 31.05 4.65 -11.83
C SER A 3 32.11 4.21 -10.82
N THR A 4 31.77 3.17 -10.05
CA THR A 4 32.68 2.23 -9.37
C THR A 4 33.53 2.75 -8.21
N LYS A 5 33.22 2.29 -7.00
CA LYS A 5 34.06 1.39 -6.16
C LYS A 5 33.42 1.19 -4.80
N CYS A 6 32.88 0.01 -4.54
CA CYS A 6 33.17 -0.72 -3.31
C CYS A 6 32.63 -2.15 -3.44
N GLY A 7 33.51 -3.07 -3.82
CA GLY A 7 33.27 -4.50 -3.76
C GLY A 7 34.56 -5.16 -3.29
N ALA A 8 34.51 -5.77 -2.10
CA ALA A 8 35.16 -7.03 -1.72
C ALA A 8 35.36 -7.07 -0.20
N ASN A 9 34.55 -7.88 0.48
CA ASN A 9 35.03 -9.05 1.23
C ASN A 9 33.91 -9.58 2.12
N LEU A 10 33.43 -10.79 1.79
CA LEU A 10 32.85 -11.77 2.71
C LEU A 10 32.55 -13.04 1.89
N ARG A 11 33.56 -13.90 1.77
CA ARG A 11 33.36 -15.31 1.43
C ARG A 11 33.12 -16.06 2.73
N GLN A 12 31.91 -16.62 2.89
CA GLN A 12 31.61 -18.02 3.21
C GLN A 12 30.13 -18.14 3.64
N GLY A 13 29.37 -19.00 2.96
CA GLY A 13 27.94 -19.26 3.22
C GLY A 13 27.08 -19.34 1.97
N GLY A 14 27.28 -20.37 1.13
CA GLY A 14 26.67 -20.52 -0.20
C GLY A 14 25.14 -20.66 -0.27
N GLY A 15 24.44 -20.82 0.86
CA GLY A 15 22.97 -20.90 0.91
C GLY A 15 22.27 -19.53 0.99
N ILE A 16 22.84 -18.58 1.73
CA ILE A 16 22.20 -17.29 2.08
C ILE A 16 22.26 -16.29 0.90
N THR A 17 23.24 -16.45 0.01
CA THR A 17 23.42 -15.58 -1.18
C THR A 17 22.41 -15.86 -2.28
N LYS A 18 21.88 -17.09 -2.39
CA LYS A 18 20.87 -17.45 -3.39
C LYS A 18 19.51 -16.81 -3.10
N LEU A 19 19.12 -16.73 -1.82
CA LEU A 19 17.85 -16.11 -1.40
C LEU A 19 17.86 -14.59 -1.63
N LYS A 20 18.98 -13.90 -1.31
CA LYS A 20 19.16 -12.46 -1.63
C LYS A 20 19.11 -12.18 -3.14
N ARG A 21 19.66 -13.07 -3.98
CA ARG A 21 19.59 -12.96 -5.45
C ARG A 21 18.19 -13.20 -6.01
N PHE A 22 17.43 -14.12 -5.42
CA PHE A 22 16.03 -14.37 -5.78
C PHE A 22 15.14 -13.13 -5.52
N PHE A 23 15.31 -12.47 -4.37
CA PHE A 23 14.59 -11.22 -4.06
C PHE A 23 15.00 -10.03 -4.96
N ALA A 24 16.28 -9.93 -5.34
CA ALA A 24 16.75 -8.90 -6.28
C ALA A 24 16.21 -9.12 -7.71
N TYR A 25 16.03 -10.38 -8.12
CA TYR A 25 15.49 -10.77 -9.42
C TYR A 25 13.99 -10.44 -9.56
N ILE A 26 13.19 -10.69 -8.52
CA ILE A 26 11.75 -10.33 -8.48
C ILE A 26 11.57 -8.80 -8.52
N ALA A 27 12.41 -8.06 -7.78
CA ALA A 27 12.36 -6.59 -7.77
C ALA A 27 12.78 -5.94 -9.10
N ALA A 28 13.64 -6.59 -9.88
CA ALA A 28 14.12 -6.08 -11.17
C ALA A 28 13.11 -6.28 -12.33
N ASN A 29 12.31 -7.35 -12.30
CA ASN A 29 11.39 -7.69 -13.39
C ASN A 29 10.01 -7.02 -13.30
N PHE A 30 9.64 -6.45 -12.14
CA PHE A 30 8.40 -5.68 -12.00
C PHE A 30 8.41 -4.33 -12.75
N LYS A 31 9.59 -3.86 -13.18
CA LYS A 31 9.76 -2.63 -13.97
C LYS A 31 9.48 -2.79 -15.48
N LYS A 32 9.18 -4.00 -15.98
CA LYS A 32 9.12 -4.29 -17.43
C LYS A 32 7.79 -4.91 -17.92
N SER A 33 6.64 -4.62 -17.32
CA SER A 33 5.36 -5.13 -17.84
C SER A 33 4.79 -4.26 -18.98
N VAL A 34 5.17 -4.60 -20.21
CA VAL A 34 4.57 -4.09 -21.47
C VAL A 34 3.04 -4.30 -21.52
N LEU A 35 2.54 -5.30 -20.79
CA LEU A 35 1.11 -5.63 -20.67
C LEU A 35 0.25 -4.48 -20.10
N LEU A 36 0.78 -3.67 -19.17
CA LEU A 36 0.02 -2.59 -18.54
C LEU A 36 -0.23 -1.41 -19.51
N ARG A 37 0.68 -1.20 -20.47
CA ARG A 37 0.52 -0.17 -21.52
C ARG A 37 -0.51 -0.57 -22.57
N GLN A 38 -0.58 -1.85 -22.92
CA GLN A 38 -1.55 -2.36 -23.90
C GLN A 38 -2.97 -2.41 -23.33
N LEU A 39 -3.13 -2.77 -22.05
CA LEU A 39 -4.42 -2.75 -21.37
C LEU A 39 -4.99 -1.33 -21.21
N PHE A 40 -4.14 -0.33 -20.93
CA PHE A 40 -4.55 1.08 -20.86
C PHE A 40 -4.99 1.62 -22.24
N LEU A 41 -4.28 1.26 -23.32
CA LEU A 41 -4.67 1.62 -24.69
C LEU A 41 -6.00 0.97 -25.09
N PHE A 42 -6.27 -0.27 -24.66
CA PHE A 42 -7.52 -0.97 -24.95
C PHE A 42 -8.71 -0.36 -24.19
N VAL A 43 -8.53 0.06 -22.93
CA VAL A 43 -9.57 0.74 -22.14
C VAL A 43 -9.85 2.16 -22.66
N VAL A 44 -8.82 2.90 -23.11
CA VAL A 44 -9.00 4.21 -23.75
C VAL A 44 -9.74 4.08 -25.09
N LEU A 45 -9.51 3.01 -25.87
CA LEU A 45 -10.22 2.75 -27.13
C LEU A 45 -11.68 2.34 -26.90
N LEU A 46 -11.99 1.61 -25.81
CA LEU A 46 -13.36 1.21 -25.46
C LEU A 46 -14.23 2.39 -24.97
N CYS A 47 -13.63 3.35 -24.25
CA CYS A 47 -14.36 4.55 -23.80
C CYS A 47 -14.65 5.56 -24.93
N ALA A 48 -13.98 5.46 -26.08
CA ALA A 48 -14.26 6.31 -27.24
C ALA A 48 -15.54 5.90 -28.01
N LEU A 49 -16.13 4.73 -27.71
CA LEU A 49 -17.27 4.18 -28.45
C LEU A 49 -18.65 4.52 -27.85
N THR A 50 -18.74 5.28 -26.76
CA THR A 50 -20.02 5.64 -26.10
C THR A 50 -20.27 7.14 -26.00
N CYS A 51 -19.93 7.91 -27.03
CA CYS A 51 -20.42 9.28 -27.19
C CYS A 51 -21.68 9.28 -28.06
N SER A 52 -22.84 9.03 -27.44
CA SER A 52 -24.12 9.40 -28.06
C SER A 52 -24.19 10.92 -28.14
N TYR A 53 -24.12 11.46 -29.35
CA TYR A 53 -24.29 12.89 -29.60
C TYR A 53 -25.76 13.28 -29.46
N ALA A 54 -26.11 13.93 -28.36
CA ALA A 54 -27.25 14.83 -28.37
C ALA A 54 -26.77 16.17 -28.96
N GLN A 55 -27.11 16.46 -30.22
CA GLN A 55 -26.86 17.78 -30.82
C GLN A 55 -27.80 18.81 -30.17
N GLY A 56 -27.24 19.77 -29.42
CA GLY A 56 -28.02 20.84 -28.80
C GLY A 56 -28.67 21.77 -29.83
N ASN A 57 -29.78 22.41 -29.47
CA ASN A 57 -30.56 23.33 -30.31
C ASN A 57 -29.71 24.45 -30.92
N LEU A 58 -28.70 24.93 -30.18
CA LEU A 58 -27.77 25.97 -30.64
C LEU A 58 -26.85 25.52 -31.80
N SER A 59 -26.68 24.21 -31.99
CA SER A 59 -25.87 23.61 -33.06
C SER A 59 -26.65 23.25 -34.32
N LYS A 60 -27.99 23.28 -34.27
CA LYS A 60 -28.86 23.06 -35.45
C LYS A 60 -28.59 24.15 -36.49
N THR A 61 -28.59 23.77 -37.77
CA THR A 61 -28.35 24.69 -38.89
C THR A 61 -29.67 25.25 -39.41
N VAL A 62 -29.74 26.57 -39.56
CA VAL A 62 -30.89 27.30 -40.09
C VAL A 62 -30.48 28.13 -41.31
N SER A 63 -31.43 28.34 -42.21
CA SER A 63 -31.27 29.16 -43.41
C SER A 63 -32.40 30.18 -43.47
N ILE A 64 -32.11 31.41 -43.03
CA ILE A 64 -33.07 32.49 -42.88
C ILE A 64 -32.58 33.74 -43.62
N SER A 65 -33.48 34.36 -44.39
CA SER A 65 -33.21 35.60 -45.11
C SER A 65 -34.40 36.52 -44.95
N MET A 66 -34.34 37.40 -43.95
CA MET A 66 -35.41 38.33 -43.60
C MET A 66 -34.86 39.76 -43.53
N THR A 67 -35.59 40.69 -44.14
CA THR A 67 -35.18 42.10 -44.24
C THR A 67 -36.23 42.99 -43.58
N ARG A 68 -35.80 43.87 -42.66
CA ARG A 68 -36.64 44.79 -41.88
C ARG A 68 -37.84 44.12 -41.22
N GLN A 69 -37.60 43.05 -40.47
CA GLN A 69 -38.62 42.33 -39.71
C GLN A 69 -38.43 42.52 -38.20
N PRO A 70 -39.50 42.48 -37.38
CA PRO A 70 -39.38 42.51 -35.93
C PRO A 70 -38.47 41.38 -35.41
N MET A 71 -37.65 41.65 -34.40
CA MET A 71 -36.76 40.67 -33.79
C MET A 71 -37.52 39.42 -33.32
N SER A 72 -38.73 39.57 -32.79
CA SER A 72 -39.61 38.45 -32.42
C SER A 72 -39.91 37.52 -33.60
N ALA A 73 -40.31 38.07 -34.75
CA ALA A 73 -40.61 37.30 -35.95
C ALA A 73 -39.38 36.55 -36.49
N VAL A 74 -38.20 37.14 -36.37
CA VAL A 74 -36.93 36.49 -36.75
C VAL A 74 -36.60 35.34 -35.80
N LEU A 75 -36.78 35.53 -34.48
CA LEU A 75 -36.59 34.47 -33.48
C LEU A 75 -37.60 33.34 -33.67
N ASP A 76 -38.87 33.65 -33.98
CA ASP A 76 -39.90 32.65 -34.23
C ASP A 76 -39.61 31.82 -35.48
N ALA A 77 -39.11 32.45 -36.55
CA ALA A 77 -38.69 31.74 -37.76
C ALA A 77 -37.50 30.79 -37.50
N ILE A 78 -36.54 31.20 -36.66
CA ILE A 78 -35.41 30.36 -36.25
C ILE A 78 -35.90 29.19 -35.37
N ALA A 79 -36.79 29.46 -34.41
CA ALA A 79 -37.40 28.48 -33.52
C ALA A 79 -38.19 27.42 -34.32
N HIS A 80 -38.99 27.86 -35.29
CA HIS A 80 -39.77 26.97 -36.15
C HIS A 80 -38.88 26.11 -37.05
N GLN A 81 -37.84 26.67 -37.67
CA GLN A 81 -36.91 25.90 -38.50
C GLN A 81 -36.05 24.94 -37.66
N GLY A 82 -35.77 25.31 -36.40
CA GLY A 82 -34.96 24.54 -35.48
C GLY A 82 -35.73 23.52 -34.64
N ASP A 83 -37.06 23.49 -34.68
CA ASP A 83 -37.91 22.66 -33.80
C ASP A 83 -37.55 22.83 -32.31
N PHE A 84 -37.63 24.06 -31.81
CA PHE A 84 -37.52 24.44 -30.40
C PHE A 84 -38.18 25.81 -30.19
N HIS A 85 -38.29 26.28 -28.94
CA HIS A 85 -38.86 27.60 -28.62
C HIS A 85 -37.84 28.53 -27.96
N PHE A 86 -37.95 29.85 -28.15
CA PHE A 86 -37.17 30.81 -27.39
C PHE A 86 -37.92 31.24 -26.11
N SER A 87 -37.20 31.39 -25.00
CA SER A 87 -37.74 31.94 -23.75
C SER A 87 -36.96 33.19 -23.37
N TYR A 88 -37.66 34.33 -23.36
CA TYR A 88 -37.07 35.65 -23.16
C TYR A 88 -38.08 36.68 -22.63
N VAL A 89 -37.55 37.75 -22.02
CA VAL A 89 -38.32 38.94 -21.66
C VAL A 89 -38.28 39.91 -22.85
N ARG A 90 -39.44 40.35 -23.34
CA ARG A 90 -39.58 41.11 -24.60
C ARG A 90 -38.76 42.40 -24.62
N GLU A 91 -38.72 43.10 -23.49
CA GLU A 91 -37.99 44.34 -23.30
C GLU A 91 -36.47 44.13 -23.38
N MET A 92 -35.97 42.94 -23.00
CA MET A 92 -34.53 42.65 -22.97
C MET A 92 -33.95 42.31 -24.33
N VAL A 93 -34.76 41.78 -25.25
CA VAL A 93 -34.34 41.47 -26.62
C VAL A 93 -34.75 42.55 -27.62
N HIS A 94 -35.41 43.60 -27.15
CA HIS A 94 -36.07 44.61 -27.99
C HIS A 94 -36.91 43.97 -29.10
N ALA A 95 -37.87 43.13 -28.70
CA ALA A 95 -38.64 42.26 -29.62
C ALA A 95 -39.27 42.98 -30.83
N ASP A 96 -39.61 44.26 -30.68
CA ASP A 96 -40.24 45.08 -31.71
C ASP A 96 -39.23 45.83 -32.61
N SER A 97 -37.94 45.75 -32.31
CA SER A 97 -36.90 46.37 -33.14
C SER A 97 -36.78 45.67 -34.49
N LEU A 98 -36.75 46.48 -35.56
CA LEU A 98 -36.61 45.98 -36.91
C LEU A 98 -35.16 45.58 -37.18
N VAL A 99 -34.95 44.30 -37.49
CA VAL A 99 -33.65 43.73 -37.84
C VAL A 99 -33.65 43.14 -39.23
N SER A 100 -32.46 43.05 -39.83
CA SER A 100 -32.27 42.37 -41.11
C SER A 100 -31.19 41.31 -40.93
N VAL A 101 -31.51 40.06 -41.26
CA VAL A 101 -30.61 38.93 -41.11
C VAL A 101 -30.61 38.09 -42.37
N ARG A 102 -29.42 37.76 -42.84
CA ARG A 102 -29.19 36.83 -43.95
C ARG A 102 -28.17 35.80 -43.50
N ALA A 103 -28.63 34.57 -43.35
CA ALA A 103 -27.83 33.44 -42.92
C ALA A 103 -28.25 32.21 -43.72
N GLY A 104 -27.34 31.65 -44.51
CA GLY A 104 -27.54 30.37 -45.20
C GLY A 104 -26.68 29.30 -44.54
N ASN A 105 -27.29 28.19 -44.14
CA ASN A 105 -26.65 27.05 -43.50
C ASN A 105 -25.73 27.42 -42.31
N LYS A 106 -26.18 28.37 -41.47
CA LYS A 106 -25.46 28.77 -40.25
C LYS A 106 -26.08 28.10 -39.04
N THR A 107 -25.30 27.85 -38.00
CA THR A 107 -25.86 27.34 -36.75
C THR A 107 -26.74 28.40 -36.08
N VAL A 108 -27.77 27.98 -35.35
CA VAL A 108 -28.62 28.88 -34.54
C VAL A 108 -27.75 29.81 -33.70
N LYS A 109 -26.70 29.30 -33.06
CA LYS A 109 -25.74 30.14 -32.30
C LYS A 109 -25.12 31.24 -33.15
N GLN A 110 -24.63 30.93 -34.35
CA GLN A 110 -24.02 31.93 -35.23
C GLN A 110 -25.02 33.01 -35.69
N VAL A 111 -26.28 32.64 -35.88
CA VAL A 111 -27.34 33.60 -36.21
C VAL A 111 -27.66 34.50 -35.01
N LEU A 112 -27.75 33.92 -33.79
CA LEU A 112 -27.94 34.68 -32.56
C LEU A 112 -26.75 35.60 -32.23
N ASP A 113 -25.51 35.14 -32.47
CA ASP A 113 -24.29 35.95 -32.35
C ASP A 113 -24.36 37.18 -33.29
N GLN A 114 -24.88 37.00 -34.52
CA GLN A 114 -25.08 38.07 -35.50
C GLN A 114 -26.19 39.05 -35.09
N LEU A 115 -27.28 38.55 -34.49
CA LEU A 115 -28.42 39.35 -34.05
C LEU A 115 -28.13 40.17 -32.79
N PHE A 116 -27.46 39.57 -31.80
CA PHE A 116 -27.28 40.17 -30.48
C PHE A 116 -25.88 40.74 -30.21
N GLN A 117 -24.89 40.43 -31.05
CA GLN A 117 -23.52 40.98 -30.95
C GLN A 117 -22.93 40.91 -29.53
N GLY A 118 -23.21 39.83 -28.79
CA GLY A 118 -22.71 39.60 -27.43
C GLY A 118 -23.46 40.29 -26.28
N SER A 119 -24.53 41.06 -26.56
CA SER A 119 -25.40 41.66 -25.53
C SER A 119 -26.22 40.63 -24.74
N MET A 120 -26.48 39.47 -25.33
CA MET A 120 -27.27 38.39 -24.77
C MET A 120 -26.44 37.11 -24.67
N ALA A 121 -26.63 36.37 -23.58
CA ALA A 121 -26.17 34.99 -23.42
C ALA A 121 -27.33 34.04 -23.77
N TYR A 122 -26.99 32.91 -24.38
CA TYR A 122 -27.95 31.88 -24.81
C TYR A 122 -27.62 30.55 -24.13
N ARG A 123 -28.62 29.90 -23.55
CA ARG A 123 -28.46 28.60 -22.90
C ARG A 123 -29.50 27.62 -23.42
N ASP A 124 -29.05 26.41 -23.73
CA ASP A 124 -29.93 25.31 -24.11
C ASP A 124 -30.58 24.68 -22.86
N ALA A 125 -31.89 24.50 -22.88
CA ALA A 125 -32.66 23.98 -21.76
C ALA A 125 -33.81 23.08 -22.25
N GLY A 126 -33.46 21.90 -22.79
CA GLY A 126 -34.44 20.94 -23.28
C GLY A 126 -34.98 21.35 -24.65
N ASN A 127 -36.30 21.56 -24.77
CA ASN A 127 -36.93 22.01 -26.02
C ASN A 127 -36.99 23.55 -26.18
N GLN A 128 -36.16 24.26 -25.42
CA GLN A 128 -36.13 25.72 -25.44
C GLN A 128 -34.71 26.28 -25.35
N VAL A 129 -34.51 27.46 -25.96
CA VAL A 129 -33.30 28.29 -25.85
C VAL A 129 -33.63 29.52 -25.02
N LEU A 130 -32.98 29.64 -23.87
CA LEU A 130 -33.13 30.77 -22.94
C LEU A 130 -32.24 31.93 -23.41
N LEU A 131 -32.81 33.12 -23.57
CA LEU A 131 -32.06 34.35 -23.84
C LEU A 131 -32.01 35.20 -22.56
N GLN A 132 -30.81 35.48 -22.07
CA GLN A 132 -30.61 36.30 -20.87
C GLN A 132 -29.60 37.42 -21.15
N PRO A 133 -29.77 38.62 -20.56
CA PRO A 133 -28.78 39.68 -20.69
C PRO A 133 -27.43 39.22 -20.16
N ASN A 134 -26.38 39.48 -20.93
CA ASN A 134 -25.03 39.13 -20.54
C ASN A 134 -24.57 40.07 -19.40
N ARG A 135 -24.75 39.63 -18.14
CA ARG A 135 -24.51 40.45 -16.94
C ARG A 135 -23.03 40.61 -16.58
N GLU A 136 -22.14 39.87 -17.21
CA GLU A 136 -20.72 39.85 -16.86
C GLU A 136 -19.91 40.71 -17.82
N LYS A 137 -19.53 41.91 -17.38
CA LYS A 137 -18.50 42.69 -18.05
C LYS A 137 -17.12 42.19 -17.61
N TYR A 138 -16.26 41.99 -18.60
CA TYR A 138 -14.89 41.56 -18.43
C TYR A 138 -13.98 42.60 -19.07
N PHE A 139 -12.78 42.73 -18.51
CA PHE A 139 -11.69 43.48 -19.11
C PHE A 139 -10.42 42.64 -19.10
N PHE A 140 -9.47 42.99 -19.97
CA PHE A 140 -8.19 42.31 -20.12
C PHE A 140 -7.05 43.18 -19.61
N VAL A 141 -6.14 42.55 -18.87
CA VAL A 141 -4.84 43.13 -18.56
C VAL A 141 -3.78 42.30 -19.28
N SER A 142 -3.04 42.92 -20.19
CA SER A 142 -1.93 42.29 -20.91
C SER A 142 -0.61 42.99 -20.64
N GLY A 143 0.50 42.39 -21.05
CA GLY A 143 1.82 43.02 -20.98
C GLY A 143 2.93 41.98 -20.95
N HIS A 144 4.16 42.43 -20.72
CA HIS A 144 5.34 41.57 -20.64
C HIS A 144 5.93 41.55 -19.23
N VAL A 145 6.36 40.36 -18.79
CA VAL A 145 7.18 40.20 -17.59
C VAL A 145 8.64 40.02 -18.01
N THR A 146 9.53 40.83 -17.43
CA THR A 146 10.97 40.78 -17.69
C THR A 146 11.77 40.63 -16.40
N ASP A 147 13.00 40.15 -16.52
CA ASP A 147 13.98 40.13 -15.43
C ASP A 147 14.52 41.55 -15.21
N GLY A 148 14.40 42.07 -13.99
CA GLY A 148 14.84 43.42 -13.63
C GLY A 148 16.36 43.62 -13.54
N SER A 149 17.15 42.55 -13.64
CA SER A 149 18.61 42.59 -13.69
C SER A 149 19.14 42.40 -15.11
N THR A 150 18.52 41.55 -15.92
CA THR A 150 19.01 41.23 -17.28
C THR A 150 18.19 41.85 -18.41
N GLY A 151 16.99 42.34 -18.12
CA GLY A 151 16.03 42.85 -19.11
C GLY A 151 15.41 41.77 -19.99
N GLN A 152 15.77 40.49 -19.80
CA GLN A 152 15.27 39.41 -20.64
C GLN A 152 13.80 39.07 -20.33
N PRO A 153 13.03 38.64 -21.35
CA PRO A 153 11.66 38.19 -21.13
C PRO A 153 11.62 36.95 -20.22
N LEU A 154 10.74 36.98 -19.22
CA LEU A 154 10.55 35.88 -18.29
C LEU A 154 9.38 35.01 -18.74
N HIS A 155 9.73 33.86 -19.33
CA HIS A 155 8.77 32.83 -19.66
C HIS A 155 8.28 32.08 -18.42
N ASN A 156 7.09 31.48 -18.49
CA ASN A 156 6.50 30.71 -17.40
C ASN A 156 6.41 31.47 -16.06
N ALA A 157 6.20 32.78 -16.06
CA ALA A 157 5.90 33.58 -14.87
C ALA A 157 4.38 33.61 -14.64
N SER A 158 3.94 33.37 -13.41
CA SER A 158 2.52 33.37 -13.04
C SER A 158 2.05 34.80 -12.79
N VAL A 159 1.01 35.25 -13.48
CA VAL A 159 0.33 36.54 -13.22
C VAL A 159 -1.09 36.23 -12.74
N TYR A 160 -1.44 36.66 -11.54
CA TYR A 160 -2.69 36.28 -10.90
C TYR A 160 -3.32 37.38 -10.06
N GLU A 161 -4.63 37.27 -9.88
CA GLU A 161 -5.43 38.08 -8.96
C GLU A 161 -5.96 37.18 -7.85
N GLY A 162 -5.67 37.55 -6.60
CA GLY A 162 -5.82 36.66 -5.45
C GLY A 162 -7.25 36.49 -4.94
N VAL A 163 -8.16 37.44 -5.19
CA VAL A 163 -9.50 37.43 -4.57
C VAL A 163 -10.54 36.74 -5.46
N GLN A 164 -10.45 36.90 -6.77
CA GLN A 164 -11.26 36.23 -7.80
C GLN A 164 -10.68 34.87 -8.22
N LEU A 165 -9.45 34.56 -7.77
CA LEU A 165 -8.73 33.32 -8.10
C LEU A 165 -8.53 33.11 -9.62
N ILE A 166 -8.21 34.19 -10.33
CA ILE A 166 -7.96 34.15 -11.78
C ILE A 166 -6.46 34.27 -12.05
N SER A 167 -5.92 33.41 -12.91
CA SER A 167 -4.51 33.46 -13.27
C SER A 167 -4.20 33.10 -14.72
N THR A 168 -3.06 33.61 -15.18
CA THR A 168 -2.44 33.29 -16.46
C THR A 168 -0.94 33.10 -16.27
N MET A 169 -0.25 32.65 -17.31
CA MET A 169 1.20 32.45 -17.30
C MET A 169 1.81 33.01 -18.56
N THR A 170 2.97 33.64 -18.45
CA THR A 170 3.66 34.25 -19.58
C THR A 170 4.14 33.22 -20.59
N ASN A 171 4.20 33.60 -21.87
CA ASN A 171 4.79 32.80 -22.94
C ASN A 171 6.32 32.96 -23.00
N ASP A 172 6.97 32.35 -24.01
CA ASP A 172 8.43 32.39 -24.18
C ASP A 172 9.01 33.81 -24.36
N GLN A 173 8.19 34.76 -24.80
CA GLN A 173 8.53 36.18 -24.97
C GLN A 173 8.12 37.02 -23.75
N GLY A 174 7.75 36.38 -22.64
CA GLY A 174 7.33 37.06 -21.41
C GLY A 174 5.93 37.69 -21.48
N TYR A 175 5.20 37.55 -22.58
CA TYR A 175 3.87 38.14 -22.75
C TYR A 175 2.81 37.38 -21.96
N TYR A 176 1.93 38.10 -21.28
CA TYR A 176 0.73 37.57 -20.63
C TYR A 176 -0.53 38.33 -21.07
N ARG A 177 -1.68 37.65 -20.93
CA ARG A 177 -3.01 38.25 -21.03
C ARG A 177 -3.91 37.59 -19.99
N LEU A 178 -4.45 38.40 -19.08
CA LEU A 178 -5.31 37.99 -17.96
C LEU A 178 -6.69 38.61 -18.14
N ARG A 179 -7.74 37.78 -18.05
CA ARG A 179 -9.15 38.22 -18.13
C ARG A 179 -9.69 38.39 -16.71
N LEU A 180 -10.17 39.57 -16.36
CA LEU A 180 -10.69 39.90 -15.03
C LEU A 180 -12.18 40.21 -15.09
N ARG A 181 -12.91 39.88 -14.01
CA ARG A 181 -14.33 40.20 -13.86
C ARG A 181 -14.47 41.57 -13.21
N GLU A 182 -15.35 42.41 -13.77
CA GLU A 182 -15.72 43.68 -13.17
C GLU A 182 -16.63 43.43 -11.95
N ARG A 183 -16.26 43.96 -10.77
CA ARG A 183 -17.00 43.74 -9.50
C ARG A 183 -18.10 44.75 -9.23
N ASP A 184 -17.93 45.98 -9.69
CA ASP A 184 -18.84 47.10 -9.45
C ASP A 184 -18.87 47.99 -10.69
N LYS A 185 -20.07 48.21 -11.24
CA LYS A 185 -20.29 49.00 -12.46
C LYS A 185 -20.23 50.50 -12.22
N ASP A 186 -20.49 50.94 -10.99
CA ASP A 186 -20.62 52.36 -10.66
C ASP A 186 -19.30 52.91 -10.08
N ARG A 187 -18.45 52.03 -9.55
CA ARG A 187 -17.11 52.37 -9.02
C ARG A 187 -16.07 51.31 -9.36
N PRO A 188 -15.30 51.48 -10.46
CA PRO A 188 -14.24 50.56 -10.80
C PRO A 188 -13.16 50.58 -9.71
N MET A 189 -13.09 49.51 -8.91
CA MET A 189 -12.05 49.39 -7.88
C MET A 189 -10.72 48.94 -8.51
N PRO A 190 -9.58 49.46 -8.03
CA PRO A 190 -8.28 48.95 -8.44
C PRO A 190 -8.13 47.47 -8.06
N VAL A 191 -7.57 46.69 -8.98
CA VAL A 191 -7.30 45.27 -8.83
C VAL A 191 -5.82 45.08 -8.53
N MET A 192 -5.50 44.23 -7.54
CA MET A 192 -4.12 43.86 -7.22
C MET A 192 -3.73 42.63 -8.03
N LEU A 193 -2.82 42.81 -8.99
CA LEU A 193 -2.21 41.71 -9.72
C LEU A 193 -0.84 41.38 -9.13
N THR A 194 -0.59 40.10 -8.88
CA THR A 194 0.71 39.65 -8.41
C THR A 194 1.40 38.85 -9.51
N VAL A 195 2.68 39.15 -9.74
CA VAL A 195 3.57 38.36 -10.58
C VAL A 195 4.50 37.57 -9.69
N SER A 196 4.53 36.26 -9.92
CA SER A 196 5.34 35.32 -9.14
C SER A 196 6.03 34.31 -10.05
N LYS A 197 7.30 34.04 -9.77
CA LYS A 197 8.14 33.08 -10.48
C LYS A 197 9.13 32.46 -9.50
N GLU A 198 9.41 31.16 -9.67
CA GLU A 198 10.41 30.47 -8.85
C GLU A 198 11.75 31.23 -8.83
N LEU A 199 12.33 31.44 -7.64
CA LEU A 199 13.58 32.20 -7.43
C LEU A 199 13.52 33.70 -7.75
N TYR A 200 12.33 34.29 -7.96
CA TYR A 200 12.13 35.74 -8.07
C TYR A 200 11.35 36.28 -6.87
N LYS A 201 11.42 37.59 -6.64
CA LYS A 201 10.58 38.28 -5.66
C LYS A 201 9.19 38.50 -6.24
N ASP A 202 8.17 38.11 -5.47
CA ASP A 202 6.78 38.42 -5.82
C ASP A 202 6.60 39.93 -5.95
N THR A 203 5.99 40.36 -7.05
CA THR A 203 5.80 41.78 -7.36
C THR A 203 4.32 42.05 -7.55
N ILE A 204 3.80 43.06 -6.85
CA ILE A 204 2.39 43.45 -6.91
C ILE A 204 2.25 44.67 -7.82
N MET A 205 1.25 44.65 -8.68
CA MET A 205 0.86 45.72 -9.59
C MET A 205 -0.58 46.12 -9.27
N LEU A 206 -0.81 47.42 -9.10
CA LEU A 206 -2.15 47.97 -8.96
C LEU A 206 -2.67 48.36 -10.34
N VAL A 207 -3.81 47.83 -10.75
CA VAL A 207 -4.36 48.07 -12.08
C VAL A 207 -5.79 48.58 -11.99
N SER A 208 -6.17 49.55 -12.82
CA SER A 208 -7.52 50.14 -12.77
C SER A 208 -8.56 49.15 -13.30
N GLY A 209 -9.72 49.07 -12.65
CA GLY A 209 -10.81 48.21 -13.10
C GLY A 209 -11.59 48.81 -14.28
N GLY A 210 -12.25 47.94 -15.06
CA GLY A 210 -13.34 48.34 -15.98
C GLY A 210 -12.94 48.61 -17.44
N TYR A 211 -11.65 48.57 -17.80
CA TYR A 211 -11.20 48.73 -19.18
C TYR A 211 -9.92 47.93 -19.47
N ASP A 212 -9.70 47.64 -20.74
CA ASP A 212 -8.52 46.90 -21.20
C ASP A 212 -7.26 47.77 -21.06
N GLN A 213 -6.18 47.20 -20.51
CA GLN A 213 -4.94 47.93 -20.30
C GLN A 213 -3.70 47.04 -20.49
N GLU A 214 -2.61 47.66 -20.94
CA GLU A 214 -1.33 47.00 -21.11
C GLU A 214 -0.32 47.49 -20.05
N ILE A 215 0.15 46.57 -19.22
CA ILE A 215 1.03 46.84 -18.08
C ILE A 215 2.15 45.82 -18.12
N SER A 216 3.35 46.27 -18.44
CA SER A 216 4.55 45.44 -18.37
C SER A 216 5.25 45.64 -17.04
N VAL A 217 5.84 44.58 -16.49
CA VAL A 217 6.52 44.61 -15.20
C VAL A 217 7.86 43.93 -15.27
N SER A 218 8.82 44.50 -14.55
CA SER A 218 10.14 43.91 -14.39
C SER A 218 10.30 43.42 -12.95
N ILE A 219 10.53 42.12 -12.77
CA ILE A 219 10.63 41.49 -11.45
C ILE A 219 12.08 41.14 -11.14
N LYS A 220 12.49 41.32 -9.88
CA LYS A 220 13.88 41.10 -9.47
C LYS A 220 14.10 39.66 -8.99
N PRO A 221 15.26 39.04 -9.31
CA PRO A 221 15.66 37.79 -8.68
C PRO A 221 15.63 37.88 -7.15
N ALA A 222 15.20 36.80 -6.49
CA ALA A 222 15.28 36.70 -5.04
C ALA A 222 16.76 36.58 -4.63
N PRO A 223 17.19 37.23 -3.52
CA PRO A 223 18.56 37.10 -3.04
C PRO A 223 18.91 35.62 -2.82
N PRO A 224 20.12 35.17 -3.18
CA PRO A 224 20.53 33.79 -2.99
C PRO A 224 20.45 33.42 -1.51
N ILE A 225 19.53 32.53 -1.18
CA ILE A 225 19.38 32.01 0.18
C ILE A 225 20.52 31.03 0.40
N THR A 226 21.44 31.33 1.33
CA THR A 226 22.38 30.34 1.86
C THR A 226 21.56 29.22 2.51
N LEU A 227 21.59 28.02 1.93
CA LEU A 227 20.77 26.89 2.34
C LEU A 227 21.11 26.42 3.77
N GLY A 228 20.40 26.95 4.77
CA GLY A 228 19.87 26.04 5.79
C GLY A 228 18.85 25.15 5.08
N ILE A 229 18.89 23.83 5.28
CA ILE A 229 17.99 22.87 4.62
C ILE A 229 16.57 23.08 5.17
N VAL A 230 15.89 24.14 4.73
CA VAL A 230 14.46 24.30 4.84
C VAL A 230 13.94 24.00 3.44
N ASP A 231 13.54 22.75 3.27
CA ASP A 231 13.04 22.20 2.02
C ASP A 231 11.72 22.93 1.66
N VAL A 232 11.85 24.01 0.88
CA VAL A 232 10.74 24.80 0.31
C VAL A 232 9.79 23.92 -0.53
N ASN A 233 10.19 22.67 -0.82
CA ASN A 233 9.52 21.69 -1.67
C ASN A 233 9.06 20.41 -0.94
N GLN A 234 8.93 20.40 0.40
CA GLN A 234 8.49 19.18 1.12
C GLN A 234 7.19 18.55 0.55
N TYR A 235 6.29 19.37 0.00
CA TYR A 235 4.99 18.96 -0.53
C TYR A 235 4.89 18.96 -2.07
N SER A 236 5.81 19.63 -2.80
CA SER A 236 5.72 19.79 -4.27
C SER A 236 6.09 18.53 -5.07
N ARG A 237 6.60 17.49 -4.40
CA ARG A 237 7.01 16.22 -5.05
C ARG A 237 5.84 15.37 -5.58
N VAL A 238 4.60 15.68 -5.22
CA VAL A 238 3.43 14.98 -5.80
C VAL A 238 3.37 15.21 -7.31
N SER A 239 3.62 16.44 -7.75
CA SER A 239 3.66 16.83 -9.16
C SER A 239 4.78 16.13 -9.96
N GLU A 240 5.83 15.67 -9.27
CA GLU A 240 6.96 14.94 -9.87
C GLU A 240 6.82 13.42 -9.83
N SER A 241 5.81 12.92 -9.10
CA SER A 241 5.47 11.50 -9.07
C SER A 241 5.04 11.01 -10.44
N TRP A 242 4.95 9.68 -10.61
CA TRP A 242 4.43 9.10 -11.84
C TRP A 242 3.00 9.59 -12.14
N PHE A 243 2.11 9.63 -11.12
CA PHE A 243 0.75 10.17 -11.27
C PHE A 243 0.76 11.65 -11.63
N GLY A 244 1.58 12.46 -10.95
CA GLY A 244 1.72 13.87 -11.26
C GLY A 244 2.18 14.12 -12.70
N LYS A 245 3.13 13.33 -13.20
CA LYS A 245 3.67 13.46 -14.57
C LYS A 245 2.68 13.01 -15.66
N VAL A 246 1.79 12.07 -15.36
CA VAL A 246 0.82 11.52 -16.32
C VAL A 246 -0.46 12.34 -16.37
N PHE A 247 -0.96 12.78 -15.21
CA PHE A 247 -2.28 13.40 -15.08
C PHE A 247 -2.25 14.93 -14.95
N LEU A 248 -1.08 15.54 -14.75
CA LEU A 248 -0.92 16.99 -14.71
C LEU A 248 -0.13 17.50 -15.91
N THR A 249 -0.59 18.61 -16.49
CA THR A 249 0.12 19.32 -17.57
C THR A 249 1.36 20.03 -17.04
N SER A 250 2.36 20.23 -17.90
CA SER A 250 3.55 21.04 -17.56
C SER A 250 3.17 22.43 -17.05
N LYS A 251 2.14 23.05 -17.63
CA LYS A 251 1.64 24.37 -17.20
C LYS A 251 1.15 24.39 -15.75
N GLN A 252 0.40 23.38 -15.34
CA GLN A 252 -0.06 23.24 -13.94
C GLN A 252 1.10 23.03 -12.98
N ARG A 253 2.08 22.22 -13.39
CA ARG A 253 3.26 21.92 -12.57
C ARG A 253 4.11 23.18 -12.36
N TYR A 254 4.38 23.96 -13.42
CA TYR A 254 5.08 25.24 -13.32
C TYR A 254 4.31 26.27 -12.50
N GLN A 255 2.99 26.38 -12.71
CA GLN A 255 2.14 27.26 -11.92
C GLN A 255 2.26 26.96 -10.42
N SER A 256 2.24 25.68 -10.05
CA SER A 256 2.36 25.26 -8.66
C SER A 256 3.73 25.56 -8.05
N LEU A 257 4.80 25.48 -8.83
CA LEU A 257 6.16 25.82 -8.36
C LEU A 257 6.29 27.33 -8.15
N ASN A 258 5.78 28.13 -9.10
CA ASN A 258 5.76 29.59 -9.00
C ASN A 258 4.96 30.05 -7.77
N LEU A 259 3.78 29.47 -7.54
CA LEU A 259 2.87 29.89 -6.46
C LEU A 259 3.06 29.13 -5.15
N SER A 260 4.27 28.64 -4.88
CA SER A 260 4.58 27.81 -3.69
C SER A 260 4.35 28.49 -2.33
N LYS A 261 4.09 29.80 -2.30
CA LYS A 261 3.81 30.59 -1.08
C LYS A 261 2.36 31.04 -0.93
N PHE A 262 1.53 30.90 -1.97
CA PHE A 262 0.14 31.37 -1.95
C PHE A 262 -0.82 30.19 -1.77
N PHE A 263 -1.63 30.22 -0.71
CA PHE A 263 -2.70 29.23 -0.49
C PHE A 263 -3.97 29.93 -0.01
N ALA A 264 -5.12 29.44 -0.45
CA ALA A 264 -6.41 29.96 -0.06
C ALA A 264 -7.36 28.84 0.35
N ASP A 265 -8.19 29.08 1.36
CA ASP A 265 -9.26 28.17 1.73
C ASP A 265 -10.54 28.54 0.97
N GLN A 266 -11.22 27.54 0.42
CA GLN A 266 -12.50 27.73 -0.27
C GLN A 266 -13.56 26.73 0.24
N PRO A 267 -14.84 27.13 0.30
CA PRO A 267 -15.89 26.25 0.82
C PRO A 267 -16.19 25.09 -0.12
N TYR A 268 -16.11 25.29 -1.44
CA TYR A 268 -16.42 24.25 -2.42
C TYR A 268 -15.57 24.35 -3.69
N GLN A 269 -15.31 23.21 -4.33
CA GLN A 269 -14.76 23.09 -5.67
C GLN A 269 -15.60 22.13 -6.50
N THR A 270 -15.80 22.48 -7.77
CA THR A 270 -16.19 21.52 -8.78
C THR A 270 -15.19 21.53 -9.93
N SER A 271 -14.77 20.36 -10.40
CA SER A 271 -13.87 20.26 -11.56
C SER A 271 -14.24 19.08 -12.44
N PHE A 272 -14.02 19.22 -13.75
CA PHE A 272 -14.14 18.10 -14.68
C PHE A 272 -12.81 17.34 -14.75
N LEU A 273 -11.73 18.08 -15.00
CA LEU A 273 -10.35 17.63 -15.02
C LEU A 273 -9.48 18.65 -14.29
N PRO A 274 -8.24 18.29 -13.89
CA PRO A 274 -7.29 19.26 -13.38
C PRO A 274 -7.21 20.49 -14.30
N GLY A 275 -7.38 21.69 -13.73
CA GLY A 275 -7.35 22.96 -14.50
C GLY A 275 -8.66 23.37 -15.18
N LEU A 276 -9.65 22.49 -15.24
CA LEU A 276 -10.99 22.73 -15.80
C LEU A 276 -12.04 22.64 -14.69
N GLY A 277 -12.21 23.72 -13.93
CA GLY A 277 -13.14 23.78 -12.79
C GLY A 277 -13.26 25.19 -12.21
N THR A 278 -13.96 25.33 -11.09
CA THR A 278 -14.24 26.62 -10.42
C THR A 278 -12.99 27.42 -10.08
N HIS A 279 -11.90 26.74 -9.73
CA HIS A 279 -10.61 27.36 -9.39
C HIS A 279 -9.58 27.36 -10.53
N GLY A 280 -9.95 26.80 -11.69
CA GLY A 280 -9.11 26.77 -12.89
C GLY A 280 -7.66 26.37 -12.60
N LYS A 281 -6.72 27.24 -13.01
CA LYS A 281 -5.28 27.01 -12.88
C LYS A 281 -4.73 27.20 -11.46
N LEU A 282 -5.51 27.78 -10.54
CA LEU A 282 -5.13 27.99 -9.15
C LEU A 282 -5.62 26.86 -8.23
N SER A 283 -6.29 25.84 -8.75
CA SER A 283 -6.80 24.73 -7.93
C SER A 283 -5.72 24.13 -7.03
N SER A 284 -4.49 24.07 -7.52
CA SER A 284 -3.32 23.55 -6.81
C SER A 284 -2.86 24.39 -5.60
N GLN A 285 -3.41 25.59 -5.43
CA GLN A 285 -3.19 26.52 -4.30
C GLN A 285 -4.41 26.60 -3.38
N VAL A 286 -5.50 25.90 -3.68
CA VAL A 286 -6.74 25.98 -2.93
C VAL A 286 -6.95 24.75 -2.07
N VAL A 287 -7.22 24.97 -0.78
CA VAL A 287 -7.68 23.94 0.16
C VAL A 287 -9.21 24.01 0.24
N ASN A 288 -9.87 22.89 0.00
CA ASN A 288 -11.33 22.86 -0.11
C ASN A 288 -11.98 22.22 1.12
N LYS A 289 -13.20 22.64 1.48
CA LYS A 289 -14.06 21.88 2.43
C LYS A 289 -14.89 20.81 1.73
N VAL A 290 -15.38 21.12 0.53
CA VAL A 290 -16.12 20.17 -0.32
C VAL A 290 -15.51 20.18 -1.72
N SER A 291 -15.11 19.03 -2.25
CA SER A 291 -14.52 18.93 -3.59
C SER A 291 -15.23 17.83 -4.38
N LEU A 292 -15.91 18.22 -5.47
CA LEU A 292 -16.63 17.30 -6.35
C LEU A 292 -15.97 17.31 -7.73
N ASN A 293 -15.22 16.26 -8.07
CA ASN A 293 -14.55 16.18 -9.37
C ASN A 293 -15.16 15.09 -10.26
N PHE A 294 -15.58 15.44 -11.47
CA PHE A 294 -16.26 14.51 -12.36
C PHE A 294 -15.32 13.42 -12.89
N ILE A 295 -14.12 13.78 -13.35
CA ILE A 295 -13.07 12.80 -13.70
C ILE A 295 -11.95 12.84 -12.66
N GLY A 296 -11.33 14.00 -12.43
CA GLY A 296 -10.30 14.08 -11.41
C GLY A 296 -9.96 15.48 -10.96
N GLY A 297 -9.53 15.57 -9.70
CA GLY A 297 -9.15 16.79 -9.02
C GLY A 297 -7.64 16.94 -8.86
N TYR A 298 -7.17 18.19 -8.93
CA TYR A 298 -5.83 18.56 -8.46
C TYR A 298 -5.94 19.78 -7.56
N SER A 299 -5.70 19.61 -6.26
CA SER A 299 -5.92 20.66 -5.26
C SER A 299 -4.70 20.87 -4.36
N ALA A 300 -4.68 21.95 -3.57
CA ALA A 300 -3.64 22.09 -2.54
C ALA A 300 -3.83 21.08 -1.41
N GLY A 301 -5.08 20.81 -1.01
CA GLY A 301 -5.42 19.96 0.12
C GLY A 301 -6.93 19.95 0.39
N LEU A 302 -7.33 19.17 1.39
CA LEU A 302 -8.74 18.98 1.75
C LEU A 302 -8.92 19.13 3.26
N ASN A 303 -9.96 19.87 3.65
CA ASN A 303 -10.44 19.95 5.01
C ASN A 303 -11.96 19.67 5.07
N GLY A 304 -12.34 18.44 4.71
CA GLY A 304 -13.73 18.00 4.62
C GLY A 304 -13.91 16.79 3.71
N VAL A 305 -14.75 16.90 2.69
CA VAL A 305 -15.13 15.75 1.85
C VAL A 305 -14.73 15.97 0.40
N GLU A 306 -14.04 14.99 -0.19
CA GLU A 306 -13.72 14.96 -1.61
C GLU A 306 -14.21 13.68 -2.26
N ILE A 307 -14.90 13.84 -3.40
CA ILE A 307 -15.42 12.74 -4.21
C ILE A 307 -15.00 12.97 -5.66
N SER A 308 -14.34 11.96 -6.22
CA SER A 308 -13.89 11.99 -7.61
C SER A 308 -14.33 10.77 -8.42
N GLY A 309 -14.73 11.01 -9.66
CA GLY A 309 -15.08 9.93 -10.58
C GLY A 309 -13.93 8.99 -10.87
N ALA A 310 -12.70 9.46 -11.02
CA ALA A 310 -11.52 8.62 -11.23
C ALA A 310 -10.39 8.86 -10.22
N PHE A 311 -9.96 10.12 -10.00
CA PHE A 311 -8.80 10.35 -9.14
C PHE A 311 -8.78 11.68 -8.37
N ASN A 312 -8.04 11.69 -7.26
CA ASN A 312 -7.65 12.90 -6.51
C ASN A 312 -6.14 13.02 -6.41
N ILE A 313 -5.62 14.23 -6.58
CA ILE A 313 -4.22 14.57 -6.34
C ILE A 313 -4.17 15.84 -5.47
N ASP A 314 -3.74 15.68 -4.22
CA ASP A 314 -3.55 16.79 -3.28
C ASP A 314 -2.08 16.99 -2.95
N GLN A 315 -1.66 18.24 -2.97
CA GLN A 315 -0.26 18.57 -2.70
C GLN A 315 0.08 18.46 -1.21
N ARG A 316 -0.86 18.78 -0.33
CA ARG A 316 -0.68 18.90 1.12
C ARG A 316 -1.58 17.93 1.85
N ASP A 317 -2.08 18.34 3.01
CA ASP A 317 -2.81 17.52 3.94
C ASP A 317 -4.27 17.33 3.49
N VAL A 318 -4.81 16.16 3.85
CA VAL A 318 -6.21 15.79 3.65
C VAL A 318 -6.79 15.43 5.02
N GLN A 319 -7.90 16.07 5.38
CA GLN A 319 -8.64 15.82 6.61
C GLN A 319 -10.07 15.39 6.32
N TYR A 320 -10.56 14.43 7.11
CA TYR A 320 -11.89 13.82 7.12
C TYR A 320 -12.15 12.72 6.09
N ALA A 321 -12.51 13.01 4.83
CA ALA A 321 -12.95 11.96 3.91
C ALA A 321 -12.58 12.20 2.44
N GLN A 322 -11.97 11.20 1.79
CA GLN A 322 -11.59 11.26 0.38
C GLN A 322 -11.93 9.96 -0.37
N PHE A 323 -12.63 10.09 -1.48
CA PHE A 323 -13.14 8.97 -2.29
C PHE A 323 -12.79 9.15 -3.77
N ALA A 324 -12.29 8.09 -4.41
CA ALA A 324 -12.04 8.06 -5.85
C ALA A 324 -12.21 6.66 -6.44
N SER A 325 -12.72 6.52 -7.67
CA SER A 325 -12.88 5.18 -8.25
C SER A 325 -11.55 4.48 -8.57
N LEU A 326 -10.49 5.22 -8.94
CA LEU A 326 -9.20 4.62 -9.26
C LEU A 326 -8.16 4.91 -8.18
N PHE A 327 -7.79 6.16 -7.95
CA PHE A 327 -6.71 6.45 -7.00
C PHE A 327 -6.80 7.80 -6.28
N ASN A 328 -6.19 7.86 -5.11
CA ASN A 328 -5.94 9.09 -4.37
C ASN A 328 -4.45 9.26 -4.10
N VAL A 329 -3.90 10.45 -4.34
CA VAL A 329 -2.51 10.81 -4.02
C VAL A 329 -2.49 12.03 -3.12
N VAL A 330 -1.90 11.89 -1.92
CA VAL A 330 -1.77 12.96 -0.93
C VAL A 330 -0.30 13.21 -0.65
N GLY A 331 0.15 14.44 -0.84
CA GLY A 331 1.53 14.84 -0.61
C GLY A 331 1.89 15.04 0.85
N GLY A 332 0.93 15.45 1.66
CA GLY A 332 1.07 15.63 3.10
C GLY A 332 0.53 14.47 3.92
N LYS A 333 -0.01 14.81 5.09
CA LYS A 333 -0.64 13.90 6.03
C LYS A 333 -2.08 13.65 5.63
N MET A 334 -2.54 12.42 5.84
CA MET A 334 -3.95 12.06 5.66
C MET A 334 -4.54 11.69 7.01
N HIS A 335 -5.59 12.42 7.44
CA HIS A 335 -6.30 12.17 8.69
C HIS A 335 -7.79 11.90 8.41
N GLY A 336 -8.30 10.72 8.76
CA GLY A 336 -9.70 10.35 8.52
C GLY A 336 -9.85 9.08 7.65
N VAL A 337 -10.72 9.13 6.63
CA VAL A 337 -11.06 8.00 5.76
C VAL A 337 -10.62 8.27 4.31
N GLN A 338 -9.84 7.36 3.71
CA GLN A 338 -9.43 7.44 2.31
C GLN A 338 -9.74 6.12 1.60
N LEU A 339 -10.65 6.17 0.62
CA LEU A 339 -11.07 4.99 -0.14
C LEU A 339 -10.79 5.17 -1.63
N SER A 340 -10.25 4.14 -2.27
CA SER A 340 -10.20 4.07 -3.72
C SER A 340 -10.45 2.68 -4.29
N GLY A 341 -10.86 2.59 -5.56
CA GLY A 341 -11.02 1.28 -6.20
C GLY A 341 -9.69 0.57 -6.44
N LEU A 342 -8.59 1.29 -6.73
CA LEU A 342 -7.29 0.67 -7.01
C LEU A 342 -6.20 1.09 -6.02
N HIS A 343 -5.89 2.38 -5.90
CA HIS A 343 -4.63 2.79 -5.28
C HIS A 343 -4.72 4.03 -4.40
N ASN A 344 -4.23 3.95 -3.17
CA ASN A 344 -3.98 5.13 -2.35
C ASN A 344 -2.48 5.33 -2.10
N GLN A 345 -2.01 6.56 -2.28
CA GLN A 345 -0.63 6.94 -2.00
C GLN A 345 -0.59 8.16 -1.06
N VAL A 346 0.09 8.01 0.08
CA VAL A 346 0.31 9.10 1.03
C VAL A 346 1.81 9.27 1.24
N ARG A 347 2.33 10.46 0.93
CA ARG A 347 3.78 10.74 0.95
C ARG A 347 4.30 11.16 2.32
N ASP A 348 3.43 11.37 3.30
CA ASP A 348 3.77 11.53 4.70
C ASP A 348 3.16 10.37 5.53
N SER A 349 2.34 10.66 6.54
CA SER A 349 1.70 9.70 7.42
C SER A 349 0.18 9.63 7.25
N VAL A 350 -0.40 8.46 7.57
CA VAL A 350 -1.85 8.26 7.66
C VAL A 350 -2.28 8.13 9.12
N LYS A 351 -3.35 8.82 9.53
CA LYS A 351 -4.03 8.59 10.81
C LYS A 351 -5.52 8.37 10.59
N GLY A 352 -5.96 7.12 10.63
CA GLY A 352 -7.35 6.73 10.36
C GLY A 352 -7.47 5.47 9.53
N LEU A 353 -8.40 5.45 8.58
CA LEU A 353 -8.69 4.31 7.70
C LEU A 353 -8.27 4.62 6.26
N GLN A 354 -7.50 3.72 5.67
CA GLN A 354 -7.16 3.76 4.25
C GLN A 354 -7.47 2.39 3.63
N ALA A 355 -8.31 2.37 2.58
CA ALA A 355 -8.65 1.13 1.91
C ALA A 355 -8.66 1.24 0.38
N SER A 356 -8.18 0.20 -0.29
CA SER A 356 -8.19 0.12 -1.74
C SER A 356 -8.31 -1.31 -2.28
N GLY A 357 -8.84 -1.45 -3.50
CA GLY A 357 -8.96 -2.77 -4.15
C GLY A 357 -7.64 -3.35 -4.64
N PHE A 358 -6.58 -2.54 -4.82
CA PHE A 358 -5.26 -3.05 -5.24
C PHE A 358 -4.18 -2.77 -4.21
N SER A 359 -3.86 -1.49 -3.91
CA SER A 359 -2.75 -1.20 -2.99
C SER A 359 -2.80 0.13 -2.24
N ASN A 360 -2.28 0.12 -1.02
CA ASN A 360 -1.99 1.33 -0.26
C ASN A 360 -0.48 1.50 -0.04
N MET A 361 0.02 2.73 -0.19
CA MET A 361 1.42 3.08 0.04
C MET A 361 1.56 4.30 0.94
N THR A 362 2.34 4.18 2.01
CA THR A 362 2.59 5.27 2.96
C THR A 362 4.07 5.44 3.26
N THR A 363 4.59 6.67 3.16
CA THR A 363 6.04 6.88 3.24
C THR A 363 6.54 7.01 4.68
N LYS A 364 5.81 7.68 5.57
CA LYS A 364 6.24 7.90 6.97
C LYS A 364 5.50 7.07 8.00
N GLY A 365 4.62 6.15 7.59
CA GLY A 365 3.91 5.27 8.52
C GLY A 365 2.43 5.58 8.65
N TYR A 366 1.71 4.72 9.37
CA TYR A 366 0.29 4.94 9.65
C TYR A 366 -0.08 4.58 11.09
N GLU A 367 -1.08 5.26 11.62
CA GLU A 367 -1.78 4.95 12.86
C GLU A 367 -3.26 4.69 12.55
N GLY A 368 -3.72 3.44 12.63
CA GLY A 368 -5.11 3.06 12.35
C GLY A 368 -5.23 1.77 11.53
N VAL A 369 -5.97 1.81 10.42
CA VAL A 369 -6.34 0.63 9.62
C VAL A 369 -5.96 0.81 8.15
N GLN A 370 -5.19 -0.13 7.59
CA GLN A 370 -4.89 -0.21 6.16
C GLN A 370 -5.41 -1.52 5.55
N LEU A 371 -6.29 -1.44 4.55
CA LEU A 371 -6.87 -2.59 3.86
C LEU A 371 -6.58 -2.53 2.35
N ALA A 372 -5.96 -3.56 1.79
CA ALA A 372 -5.70 -3.65 0.35
C ALA A 372 -6.16 -4.99 -0.23
N GLY A 373 -6.70 -4.99 -1.45
CA GLY A 373 -6.98 -6.26 -2.14
C GLY A 373 -5.71 -7.04 -2.48
N ILE A 374 -4.58 -6.38 -2.80
CA ILE A 374 -3.31 -7.05 -3.11
C ILE A 374 -2.24 -6.75 -2.07
N PHE A 375 -1.82 -5.48 -1.90
CA PHE A 375 -0.71 -5.19 -0.99
C PHE A 375 -0.77 -3.85 -0.26
N ASN A 376 -0.20 -3.82 0.95
CA ASN A 376 0.14 -2.59 1.67
C ASN A 376 1.66 -2.42 1.78
N VAL A 377 2.15 -1.21 1.59
CA VAL A 377 3.57 -0.86 1.81
C VAL A 377 3.68 0.36 2.72
N SER A 378 4.52 0.25 3.76
CA SER A 378 4.91 1.38 4.60
C SER A 378 6.41 1.44 4.81
N THR A 379 7.02 2.62 4.61
CA THR A 379 8.44 2.83 4.88
C THR A 379 8.74 3.44 6.26
N GLY A 380 7.71 3.86 7.00
CA GLY A 380 7.82 4.38 8.36
C GLY A 380 7.26 3.44 9.42
N GLU A 381 7.23 3.91 10.67
CA GLU A 381 6.68 3.16 11.80
C GLU A 381 5.15 3.04 11.67
N THR A 382 4.61 1.89 12.02
CA THR A 382 3.18 1.59 11.81
C THR A 382 2.54 1.12 13.10
N ARG A 383 1.29 1.54 13.33
CA ARG A 383 0.51 1.17 14.50
C ARG A 383 -0.94 0.88 14.09
N GLY A 384 -1.43 -0.31 14.45
CA GLY A 384 -2.81 -0.73 14.21
C GLY A 384 -2.89 -1.95 13.28
N LEU A 385 -3.94 -2.00 12.44
CA LEU A 385 -4.24 -3.16 11.61
C LEU A 385 -3.77 -2.94 10.17
N GLY A 386 -3.06 -3.91 9.62
CA GLY A 386 -2.69 -3.98 8.21
C GLY A 386 -3.16 -5.29 7.59
N ALA A 387 -4.13 -5.25 6.68
CA ALA A 387 -4.62 -6.43 5.99
C ALA A 387 -4.52 -6.30 4.47
N ALA A 388 -4.01 -7.35 3.82
CA ALA A 388 -3.85 -7.40 2.38
C ALA A 388 -4.27 -8.77 1.83
N GLY A 389 -4.90 -8.85 0.66
CA GLY A 389 -5.19 -10.15 0.06
C GLY A 389 -3.94 -10.96 -0.30
N VAL A 390 -2.81 -10.31 -0.59
CA VAL A 390 -1.56 -10.99 -0.94
C VAL A 390 -0.43 -10.72 0.05
N VAL A 391 0.03 -9.47 0.20
CA VAL A 391 1.25 -9.18 0.99
C VAL A 391 1.21 -7.84 1.72
N ASN A 392 1.70 -7.81 2.96
CA ASN A 392 2.03 -6.55 3.65
C ASN A 392 3.56 -6.42 3.78
N VAL A 393 4.11 -5.22 3.49
CA VAL A 393 5.56 -4.95 3.57
C VAL A 393 5.83 -3.67 4.36
N TYR A 394 6.37 -3.82 5.57
CA TYR A 394 6.75 -2.72 6.46
C TYR A 394 8.25 -2.67 6.67
N TRP A 395 8.86 -1.49 6.48
CA TRP A 395 10.32 -1.34 6.57
C TRP A 395 10.82 -1.03 7.98
N LYS A 396 9.99 -0.38 8.80
CA LYS A 396 10.29 -0.06 10.20
C LYS A 396 9.36 -0.85 11.12
N ASP A 397 9.35 -0.49 12.39
CA ASP A 397 8.62 -1.19 13.43
C ASP A 397 7.11 -1.16 13.17
N HIS A 398 6.45 -2.27 13.46
CA HIS A 398 5.00 -2.41 13.40
C HIS A 398 4.46 -2.79 14.78
N HIS A 399 3.39 -2.12 15.19
CA HIS A 399 2.69 -2.36 16.45
C HIS A 399 1.23 -2.68 16.16
N GLY A 400 0.83 -3.94 16.23
CA GLY A 400 -0.57 -4.32 16.02
C GLY A 400 -0.75 -5.66 15.32
N LEU A 401 -1.62 -5.70 14.31
CA LEU A 401 -1.96 -6.93 13.60
C LEU A 401 -1.66 -6.78 12.10
N MET A 402 -0.90 -7.74 11.56
CA MET A 402 -0.69 -7.89 10.13
C MET A 402 -1.33 -9.18 9.63
N ALA A 403 -2.22 -9.09 8.65
CA ALA A 403 -2.89 -10.24 8.05
C ALA A 403 -2.72 -10.24 6.52
N ALA A 404 -2.27 -11.36 5.95
CA ALA A 404 -2.11 -11.48 4.50
C ALA A 404 -2.49 -12.88 3.98
N GLY A 405 -3.05 -12.95 2.77
CA GLY A 405 -3.32 -14.25 2.14
C GLY A 405 -2.04 -15.05 1.87
N ILE A 406 -0.96 -14.40 1.42
CA ILE A 406 0.32 -15.07 1.15
C ILE A 406 1.35 -14.77 2.22
N GLY A 407 1.69 -13.51 2.49
CA GLY A 407 2.76 -13.24 3.45
C GLY A 407 2.86 -11.85 4.04
N ASN A 408 3.49 -11.78 5.21
CA ASN A 408 3.83 -10.53 5.88
C ASN A 408 5.35 -10.36 5.99
N MET A 409 5.84 -9.14 5.81
CA MET A 409 7.25 -8.80 5.95
C MET A 409 7.44 -7.51 6.75
N THR A 410 8.13 -7.62 7.89
CA THR A 410 8.59 -6.48 8.70
C THR A 410 10.12 -6.48 8.72
N ARG A 411 10.78 -5.50 8.10
CA ARG A 411 12.26 -5.44 8.04
C ARG A 411 12.92 -4.96 9.33
N ALA A 412 12.14 -4.71 10.37
CA ALA A 412 12.59 -4.29 11.69
C ALA A 412 11.85 -5.11 12.77
N ARG A 413 11.26 -4.44 13.78
CA ARG A 413 10.62 -5.12 14.92
C ARG A 413 9.11 -5.23 14.74
N GLU A 414 8.60 -6.42 15.00
CA GLU A 414 7.19 -6.76 15.03
C GLU A 414 6.71 -6.85 16.48
N HIS A 415 6.00 -5.82 16.92
CA HIS A 415 5.36 -5.71 18.23
C HIS A 415 3.87 -6.07 18.12
N GLY A 416 3.60 -7.26 17.59
CA GLY A 416 2.28 -7.60 17.11
C GLY A 416 2.11 -9.05 16.68
N VAL A 417 0.93 -9.34 16.13
CA VAL A 417 0.59 -10.63 15.54
C VAL A 417 0.74 -10.53 14.03
N GLN A 418 1.57 -11.40 13.44
CA GLN A 418 1.61 -11.61 11.99
C GLN A 418 0.91 -12.92 11.65
N ALA A 419 -0.09 -12.87 10.77
CA ALA A 419 -0.84 -14.03 10.30
C ALA A 419 -0.84 -14.09 8.78
N ALA A 420 -0.37 -15.20 8.21
CA ALA A 420 -0.36 -15.38 6.76
C ALA A 420 -0.57 -16.83 6.31
N GLY A 421 -1.12 -17.00 5.10
CA GLY A 421 -1.32 -18.34 4.53
C GLY A 421 -0.01 -19.07 4.24
N VAL A 422 1.04 -18.37 3.78
CA VAL A 422 2.30 -19.01 3.39
C VAL A 422 3.44 -18.63 4.33
N PHE A 423 3.78 -17.35 4.47
CA PHE A 423 4.97 -16.97 5.23
C PHE A 423 4.84 -15.69 6.07
N ASN A 424 5.55 -15.64 7.20
CA ASN A 424 5.86 -14.39 7.90
C ASN A 424 7.36 -14.20 8.05
N VAL A 425 7.83 -12.97 7.86
CA VAL A 425 9.23 -12.58 8.03
C VAL A 425 9.31 -11.34 8.91
N ALA A 426 10.12 -11.39 9.96
CA ALA A 426 10.46 -10.23 10.79
C ALA A 426 11.96 -10.22 11.12
N GLN A 427 12.57 -9.07 11.39
CA GLN A 427 13.91 -9.10 12.00
C GLN A 427 13.79 -9.53 13.47
N GLN A 428 12.90 -8.89 14.22
CA GLN A 428 12.59 -9.30 15.59
C GLN A 428 11.08 -9.43 15.75
N THR A 429 10.64 -10.46 16.47
CA THR A 429 9.23 -10.65 16.82
C THR A 429 9.08 -10.88 18.32
N ASN A 430 8.14 -10.15 18.93
CA ASN A 430 7.93 -10.19 20.38
C ASN A 430 6.66 -10.93 20.80
N VAL A 431 5.69 -11.13 19.90
CA VAL A 431 4.36 -11.66 20.27
C VAL A 431 4.02 -12.94 19.52
N ALA A 432 3.53 -12.88 18.28
CA ALA A 432 3.13 -14.08 17.56
C ALA A 432 3.36 -14.00 16.05
N GLN A 433 3.84 -15.08 15.44
CA GLN A 433 3.85 -15.29 14.00
C GLN A 433 3.13 -16.61 13.67
N LEU A 434 2.10 -16.56 12.84
CA LEU A 434 1.25 -17.68 12.44
C LEU A 434 1.29 -17.81 10.92
N ALA A 435 1.93 -18.86 10.41
CA ALA A 435 2.06 -19.12 8.98
C ALA A 435 1.59 -20.53 8.63
N GLY A 436 0.97 -20.72 7.46
CA GLY A 436 0.68 -22.07 6.98
C GLY A 436 1.94 -22.87 6.65
N VAL A 437 3.03 -22.21 6.20
CA VAL A 437 4.25 -22.91 5.75
C VAL A 437 5.49 -22.48 6.52
N ILE A 438 5.84 -21.19 6.52
CA ILE A 438 7.16 -20.74 7.01
C ILE A 438 7.09 -19.48 7.89
N ASN A 439 7.70 -19.52 9.08
CA ASN A 439 8.07 -18.30 9.81
C ASN A 439 9.59 -18.14 9.85
N LEU A 440 10.06 -16.92 9.56
CA LEU A 440 11.48 -16.55 9.64
C LEU A 440 11.67 -15.33 10.54
N ALA A 441 12.61 -15.41 11.48
CA ALA A 441 13.06 -14.24 12.23
C ALA A 441 14.55 -14.26 12.57
N ASP A 442 15.15 -13.10 12.85
CA ASP A 442 16.49 -13.08 13.43
C ASP A 442 16.42 -13.38 14.93
N THR A 443 15.54 -12.69 15.66
CA THR A 443 15.23 -12.97 17.07
C THR A 443 13.72 -13.19 17.27
N ALA A 444 13.33 -14.28 17.91
CA ALA A 444 11.94 -14.53 18.27
C ALA A 444 11.79 -14.70 19.78
N SER A 445 11.07 -13.77 20.42
CA SER A 445 10.79 -13.81 21.86
C SER A 445 9.37 -14.29 22.18
N GLY A 446 8.49 -14.35 21.18
CA GLY A 446 7.11 -14.80 21.31
C GLY A 446 6.86 -16.20 20.75
N LEU A 447 5.63 -16.46 20.31
CA LEU A 447 5.21 -17.71 19.70
C LEU A 447 5.39 -17.68 18.17
N GLN A 448 5.97 -18.72 17.58
CA GLN A 448 5.97 -18.94 16.14
C GLN A 448 5.31 -20.28 15.83
N VAL A 449 4.22 -20.26 15.05
CA VAL A 449 3.54 -21.46 14.58
C VAL A 449 3.59 -21.51 13.07
N ALA A 450 4.21 -22.55 12.53
CA ALA A 450 4.29 -22.81 11.10
C ALA A 450 3.93 -24.26 10.81
N GLY A 451 3.14 -24.52 9.76
CA GLY A 451 2.80 -25.90 9.38
C GLY A 451 4.02 -26.73 8.97
N VAL A 452 5.08 -26.09 8.45
CA VAL A 452 6.27 -26.81 7.97
C VAL A 452 7.54 -26.35 8.69
N VAL A 453 7.93 -25.07 8.56
CA VAL A 453 9.25 -24.59 9.02
C VAL A 453 9.14 -23.35 9.90
N ASN A 454 9.72 -23.39 11.10
CA ASN A 454 10.15 -22.19 11.81
C ASN A 454 11.68 -22.11 11.79
N ALA A 455 12.26 -20.98 11.39
CA ALA A 455 13.70 -20.78 11.46
C ALA A 455 14.07 -19.43 12.06
N VAL A 456 14.93 -19.46 13.07
CA VAL A 456 15.46 -18.27 13.74
C VAL A 456 16.95 -18.33 14.02
N ARG A 457 17.59 -17.18 14.26
CA ARG A 457 18.95 -17.16 14.81
C ARG A 457 18.91 -17.30 16.34
N VAL A 458 18.12 -16.48 17.02
CA VAL A 458 17.99 -16.50 18.48
C VAL A 458 16.54 -16.74 18.89
N LEU A 459 16.26 -17.90 19.49
CA LEU A 459 14.95 -18.22 20.06
C LEU A 459 14.93 -17.96 21.56
N LYS A 460 14.02 -17.12 22.03
CA LYS A 460 13.71 -16.90 23.46
C LYS A 460 12.29 -17.35 23.82
N GLY A 461 11.41 -17.49 22.83
CA GLY A 461 10.01 -17.88 23.00
C GLY A 461 9.74 -19.34 22.63
N VAL A 462 8.64 -19.59 21.93
CA VAL A 462 8.19 -20.95 21.55
C VAL A 462 8.07 -21.07 20.05
N GLN A 463 8.55 -22.17 19.47
CA GLN A 463 8.32 -22.55 18.09
C GLN A 463 7.52 -23.84 18.01
N VAL A 464 6.52 -23.87 17.13
CA VAL A 464 5.70 -25.05 16.84
C VAL A 464 5.63 -25.27 15.34
N GLY A 465 6.09 -26.42 14.87
CA GLY A 465 6.05 -26.79 13.47
C GLY A 465 6.70 -28.14 13.21
N VAL A 466 6.57 -28.69 11.99
CA VAL A 466 7.19 -29.99 11.66
C VAL A 466 8.70 -29.92 11.82
N PHE A 467 9.31 -28.84 11.33
CA PHE A 467 10.74 -28.57 11.44
C PHE A 467 10.99 -27.22 12.12
N ASN A 468 11.72 -27.24 13.23
CA ASN A 468 12.16 -26.03 13.92
C ASN A 468 13.68 -25.92 13.89
N TYR A 469 14.19 -24.73 13.56
CA TYR A 469 15.60 -24.44 13.55
C TYR A 469 15.92 -23.17 14.34
N ALA A 470 16.93 -23.26 15.21
CA ALA A 470 17.53 -22.11 15.88
C ALA A 470 19.07 -22.21 15.85
N ASP A 471 19.80 -21.10 15.69
CA ASP A 471 21.25 -21.11 15.94
C ASP A 471 21.52 -21.26 17.45
N SER A 472 20.83 -20.48 18.27
CA SER A 472 20.82 -20.58 19.74
C SER A 472 19.39 -20.46 20.27
N SER A 473 19.08 -21.18 21.34
CA SER A 473 17.73 -21.19 21.93
C SER A 473 17.76 -21.22 23.45
N ASP A 474 17.18 -20.20 24.06
CA ASP A 474 16.72 -20.20 25.46
C ASP A 474 15.21 -20.52 25.56
N GLY A 475 14.57 -20.81 24.43
CA GLY A 475 13.13 -21.07 24.31
C GLY A 475 12.77 -22.55 24.25
N TYR A 476 11.58 -22.84 23.73
CA TYR A 476 11.06 -24.19 23.50
C TYR A 476 10.82 -24.43 22.01
N SER A 477 11.32 -25.54 21.47
CA SER A 477 11.07 -25.95 20.08
C SER A 477 10.28 -27.25 20.08
N ILE A 478 9.03 -27.18 19.62
CA ILE A 478 8.08 -28.30 19.60
C ILE A 478 7.83 -28.66 18.14
N GLY A 479 8.35 -29.81 17.73
CA GLY A 479 8.25 -30.27 16.36
C GLY A 479 8.82 -31.66 16.17
N VAL A 480 8.47 -32.31 15.06
CA VAL A 480 8.99 -33.65 14.71
C VAL A 480 10.52 -33.64 14.66
N ILE A 481 11.08 -32.56 14.10
CA ILE A 481 12.53 -32.35 14.04
C ILE A 481 12.81 -30.94 14.56
N SER A 482 13.47 -30.84 15.72
CA SER A 482 13.89 -29.56 16.30
C SER A 482 15.40 -29.51 16.45
N ILE A 483 16.05 -28.62 15.70
CA ILE A 483 17.51 -28.47 15.66
C ILE A 483 17.90 -27.13 16.28
N VAL A 484 18.68 -27.19 17.36
CA VAL A 484 19.32 -26.00 17.96
C VAL A 484 20.83 -26.14 17.76
N ARG A 485 21.43 -25.37 16.85
CA ARG A 485 22.83 -25.57 16.42
C ARG A 485 23.82 -25.53 17.58
N ARG A 486 23.66 -24.59 18.54
CA ARG A 486 24.48 -24.49 19.76
C ARG A 486 23.84 -25.17 20.99
N GLY A 487 22.94 -26.12 20.76
CA GLY A 487 22.24 -26.88 21.77
C GLY A 487 22.75 -28.31 21.92
N TYR A 488 21.87 -29.23 22.32
CA TYR A 488 22.17 -30.65 22.46
C TYR A 488 22.22 -31.34 21.10
N HIS A 489 23.29 -32.12 20.91
CA HIS A 489 23.50 -33.04 19.79
C HIS A 489 24.12 -34.32 20.33
N GLN A 490 23.31 -35.15 20.99
CA GLN A 490 23.85 -36.31 21.71
C GLN A 490 23.42 -37.61 21.05
N LEU A 491 24.37 -38.53 20.87
CA LEU A 491 24.09 -39.89 20.46
C LEU A 491 24.07 -40.79 21.70
N LEU A 492 22.98 -41.52 21.90
CA LEU A 492 22.81 -42.42 23.03
C LEU A 492 22.87 -43.85 22.55
N VAL A 493 23.64 -44.68 23.26
CA VAL A 493 23.63 -46.13 23.13
C VAL A 493 23.30 -46.72 24.50
N TYR A 494 22.20 -47.44 24.59
CA TYR A 494 21.69 -47.88 25.88
C TYR A 494 20.91 -49.18 25.85
N ASN A 495 20.85 -49.80 27.01
CA ASN A 495 20.10 -51.02 27.28
C ASN A 495 18.87 -50.67 28.13
N THR A 496 17.82 -51.47 27.98
CA THR A 496 16.59 -51.38 28.77
C THR A 496 16.16 -52.77 29.19
N GLU A 497 15.22 -52.86 30.14
CA GLU A 497 14.61 -54.13 30.55
C GLU A 497 13.97 -54.92 29.39
N LEU A 498 13.59 -54.24 28.30
CA LEU A 498 12.91 -54.84 27.15
C LEU A 498 13.83 -55.13 25.97
N LEU A 499 14.66 -54.15 25.58
CA LEU A 499 15.52 -54.23 24.39
C LEU A 499 16.99 -54.04 24.80
N PRO A 500 17.88 -55.00 24.45
CA PRO A 500 19.28 -54.96 24.84
C PRO A 500 20.10 -53.90 24.11
N PHE A 501 19.66 -53.49 22.91
CA PHE A 501 20.32 -52.47 22.12
C PHE A 501 19.34 -51.36 21.73
N ASN A 502 19.65 -50.13 22.11
CA ASN A 502 18.90 -48.94 21.70
C ASN A 502 19.88 -47.86 21.28
N LEU A 503 19.54 -47.19 20.19
CA LEU A 503 20.22 -46.02 19.66
C LEU A 503 19.23 -44.86 19.68
N ALA A 504 19.62 -43.72 20.25
CA ALA A 504 18.80 -42.51 20.18
C ALA A 504 19.62 -41.27 19.85
N PHE A 505 19.02 -40.36 19.09
CA PHE A 505 19.61 -39.05 18.82
C PHE A 505 18.81 -37.96 19.53
N LYS A 506 19.47 -37.21 20.43
CA LYS A 506 18.90 -36.05 21.13
C LYS A 506 19.23 -34.77 20.39
N SER A 507 18.21 -33.98 20.07
CA SER A 507 18.34 -32.66 19.43
C SER A 507 17.42 -31.63 20.09
N GLY A 508 17.97 -30.47 20.46
CA GLY A 508 17.22 -29.38 21.13
C GLY A 508 18.06 -28.60 22.13
N ASN A 509 17.50 -28.19 23.26
CA ASN A 509 18.23 -27.53 24.35
C ASN A 509 17.92 -28.15 25.71
N SER A 510 18.49 -27.59 26.79
CA SER A 510 18.30 -28.10 28.16
C SER A 510 16.85 -28.02 28.66
N LYS A 511 16.07 -27.04 28.18
CA LYS A 511 14.66 -26.86 28.57
C LYS A 511 13.74 -27.87 27.90
N LEU A 512 13.99 -28.19 26.64
CA LEU A 512 13.27 -29.18 25.86
C LEU A 512 14.13 -29.71 24.71
N TYR A 513 14.25 -31.02 24.61
CA TYR A 513 14.83 -31.71 23.46
C TYR A 513 13.94 -32.84 22.97
N SER A 514 14.12 -33.16 21.70
CA SER A 514 13.49 -34.28 21.01
C SER A 514 14.45 -35.48 20.95
N LEU A 515 13.89 -36.68 20.96
CA LEU A 515 14.61 -37.94 20.79
C LEU A 515 14.04 -38.68 19.59
N ILE A 516 14.90 -39.15 18.69
CA ILE A 516 14.54 -40.18 17.69
C ILE A 516 15.21 -41.47 18.14
N ILE A 517 14.42 -42.52 18.32
CA ILE A 517 14.84 -43.77 18.98
C ILE A 517 14.66 -44.94 18.02
N ALA A 518 15.68 -45.80 17.94
CA ALA A 518 15.61 -47.10 17.30
C ALA A 518 16.17 -48.17 18.25
N GLY A 519 15.41 -49.24 18.48
CA GLY A 519 15.77 -50.31 19.39
C GLY A 519 15.72 -51.68 18.73
N GLY A 520 16.45 -52.64 19.28
CA GLY A 520 16.54 -53.99 18.73
C GLY A 520 16.99 -55.04 19.75
N SER A 521 16.43 -56.24 19.59
CA SER A 521 16.93 -57.49 20.12
C SER A 521 17.26 -58.41 18.95
N PHE A 522 18.49 -58.89 18.89
CA PHE A 522 18.99 -59.79 17.84
C PHE A 522 19.24 -61.22 18.36
N VAL A 523 18.81 -61.50 19.59
CA VAL A 523 18.95 -62.81 20.21
C VAL A 523 18.06 -63.81 19.50
N GLU A 524 18.60 -64.97 19.15
CA GLU A 524 17.87 -66.07 18.53
C GLU A 524 16.71 -66.52 19.44
N GLY A 525 15.51 -66.67 18.88
CA GLY A 525 14.29 -66.95 19.64
C GLY A 525 13.67 -65.74 20.36
N ALA A 526 14.29 -64.56 20.33
CA ALA A 526 13.79 -63.36 21.01
C ALA A 526 14.03 -62.07 20.20
N LYS A 527 13.89 -62.14 18.87
CA LYS A 527 14.00 -60.96 17.99
C LYS A 527 12.90 -59.95 18.29
N ALA A 528 13.25 -58.66 18.30
CA ALA A 528 12.30 -57.56 18.45
C ALA A 528 12.92 -56.27 17.91
N PHE A 529 12.11 -55.38 17.36
CA PHE A 529 12.57 -54.09 16.85
C PHE A 529 11.67 -52.99 17.36
N SER A 530 12.22 -51.81 17.66
CA SER A 530 11.41 -50.64 17.97
C SER A 530 11.85 -49.39 17.22
N PHE A 531 10.88 -48.52 16.97
CA PHE A 531 11.13 -47.17 16.46
C PHE A 531 10.21 -46.20 17.18
N GLY A 532 10.73 -45.04 17.57
CA GLY A 532 9.97 -44.11 18.37
C GLY A 532 10.49 -42.69 18.42
N TYR A 533 9.72 -41.87 19.12
CA TYR A 533 9.97 -40.46 19.32
C TYR A 533 9.81 -40.12 20.79
N GLY A 534 10.54 -39.13 21.29
CA GLY A 534 10.42 -38.69 22.66
C GLY A 534 10.66 -37.21 22.83
N LEU A 535 10.22 -36.71 23.98
CA LEU A 535 10.50 -35.37 24.46
C LEU A 535 11.15 -35.47 25.83
N GLY A 536 12.13 -34.62 26.09
CA GLY A 536 12.87 -34.64 27.33
C GLY A 536 13.25 -33.27 27.83
N LYS A 537 13.48 -33.20 29.14
CA LYS A 537 14.05 -32.05 29.83
C LYS A 537 15.29 -32.48 30.58
N SER A 538 16.31 -31.63 30.56
CA SER A 538 17.58 -31.88 31.25
C SER A 538 17.70 -30.88 32.38
N PHE A 539 17.93 -31.41 33.57
CA PHE A 539 18.43 -30.69 34.72
C PHE A 539 19.95 -30.89 34.78
N LYS A 540 20.60 -30.35 35.82
CA LYS A 540 22.05 -30.43 35.99
C LYS A 540 22.56 -31.88 36.01
N ASP A 541 22.00 -32.70 36.88
CA ASP A 541 22.44 -34.08 37.11
C ASP A 541 21.38 -35.12 36.74
N TYR A 542 20.20 -34.70 36.28
CA TYR A 542 19.07 -35.59 35.98
C TYR A 542 18.38 -35.20 34.68
N SER A 543 17.79 -36.17 34.00
CA SER A 543 16.90 -35.95 32.87
C SER A 543 15.58 -36.66 33.09
N VAL A 544 14.50 -36.05 32.61
CA VAL A 544 13.17 -36.66 32.58
C VAL A 544 12.72 -36.68 31.14
N GLU A 545 12.34 -37.85 30.65
CA GLU A 545 11.99 -38.08 29.25
C GLU A 545 10.68 -38.85 29.17
N LEU A 546 9.82 -38.43 28.25
CA LEU A 546 8.61 -39.13 27.85
C LEU A 546 8.83 -39.62 26.41
N THR A 547 8.78 -40.93 26.21
CA THR A 547 9.02 -41.55 24.90
C THR A 547 7.86 -42.43 24.49
N GLU A 548 7.55 -42.43 23.20
CA GLU A 548 6.63 -43.36 22.58
C GLU A 548 7.39 -44.19 21.55
N GLN A 549 7.29 -45.51 21.60
CA GLN A 549 7.96 -46.42 20.67
C GLN A 549 7.00 -47.48 20.16
N ASN A 550 6.99 -47.71 18.86
CA ASN A 550 6.31 -48.85 18.25
C ASN A 550 7.22 -50.07 18.35
N LEU A 551 6.70 -51.16 18.91
CA LEU A 551 7.40 -52.43 19.12
C LEU A 551 6.90 -53.46 18.10
N TYR A 552 7.80 -53.88 17.22
CA TYR A 552 7.56 -54.90 16.21
C TYR A 552 8.11 -56.26 16.65
N LEU A 553 7.22 -57.24 16.73
CA LEU A 553 7.47 -58.60 17.20
C LEU A 553 7.24 -59.65 16.09
N GLY A 554 7.48 -59.27 14.83
CA GLY A 554 7.42 -60.19 13.68
C GLY A 554 6.10 -60.16 12.90
N ASN A 555 5.04 -59.56 13.45
CA ASN A 555 3.76 -59.36 12.76
C ASN A 555 3.31 -57.90 12.86
N ARG A 556 2.79 -57.35 11.75
CA ARG A 556 2.28 -55.96 11.69
C ARG A 556 0.94 -55.80 12.43
N LYS A 557 0.13 -56.87 12.53
CA LYS A 557 -1.15 -56.85 13.26
C LYS A 557 -0.98 -56.76 14.78
N SER A 558 0.17 -57.16 15.27
CA SER A 558 0.53 -57.15 16.70
C SER A 558 1.57 -56.06 17.01
N LEU A 559 1.51 -54.94 16.29
CA LEU A 559 2.41 -53.82 16.54
C LEU A 559 1.98 -53.15 17.86
N GLY A 560 2.77 -53.34 18.91
CA GLY A 560 2.49 -52.74 20.20
C GLY A 560 3.05 -51.33 20.32
N THR A 561 2.40 -50.47 21.11
CA THR A 561 2.89 -49.12 21.41
C THR A 561 3.38 -49.05 22.86
N LEU A 562 4.61 -48.59 23.06
CA LEU A 562 5.25 -48.39 24.36
C LEU A 562 5.32 -46.90 24.68
N ALA A 563 4.53 -46.44 25.66
CA ALA A 563 4.71 -45.12 26.24
C ALA A 563 5.51 -45.23 27.53
N ARG A 564 6.67 -44.57 27.61
CA ARG A 564 7.61 -44.67 28.73
C ARG A 564 7.87 -43.30 29.32
N LEU A 565 7.69 -43.17 30.63
CA LEU A 565 8.20 -42.06 31.42
C LEU A 565 9.49 -42.52 32.11
N GLN A 566 10.61 -41.88 31.79
CA GLN A 566 11.92 -42.34 32.23
C GLN A 566 12.72 -41.22 32.87
N VAL A 567 13.38 -41.53 33.98
CA VAL A 567 14.23 -40.60 34.73
C VAL A 567 15.63 -41.16 34.71
N ALA A 568 16.62 -40.34 34.36
CA ALA A 568 18.02 -40.76 34.34
C ALA A 568 18.86 -39.83 35.22
N TRP A 569 19.67 -40.40 36.11
CA TRP A 569 20.81 -39.69 36.67
C TRP A 569 21.94 -39.69 35.64
N ASN A 570 22.53 -38.53 35.39
CA ASN A 570 23.58 -38.34 34.37
C ASN A 570 24.89 -37.94 35.05
N ARG A 571 26.00 -38.60 34.69
CA ARG A 571 27.32 -38.26 35.19
C ARG A 571 28.35 -38.21 34.07
N GLU A 572 29.13 -37.14 34.03
CA GLU A 572 30.23 -37.01 33.08
C GLU A 572 31.37 -37.95 33.47
N ILE A 573 31.84 -38.76 32.52
CA ILE A 573 33.00 -39.65 32.69
C ILE A 573 34.22 -39.10 31.93
N GLY A 574 33.99 -38.26 30.92
CA GLY A 574 35.03 -37.56 30.19
C GLY A 574 34.46 -36.38 29.40
N LYS A 575 35.31 -35.73 28.58
CA LYS A 575 34.93 -34.51 27.85
C LYS A 575 33.78 -34.70 26.85
N ASN A 576 33.63 -35.91 26.31
CA ASN A 576 32.68 -36.22 25.23
C ASN A 576 31.77 -37.42 25.56
N ALA A 577 31.69 -37.85 26.82
CA ALA A 577 30.93 -39.03 27.22
C ALA A 577 30.31 -38.89 28.61
N ARG A 578 29.03 -39.26 28.72
CA ARG A 578 28.31 -39.38 29.99
C ARG A 578 27.74 -40.78 30.16
N ILE A 579 27.70 -41.25 31.39
CA ILE A 579 26.88 -42.41 31.76
C ILE A 579 25.54 -41.91 32.26
N PHE A 580 24.50 -42.67 31.97
CA PHE A 580 23.20 -42.45 32.55
C PHE A 580 22.56 -43.75 33.00
N ILE A 581 21.82 -43.68 34.10
CA ILE A 581 21.09 -44.81 34.67
C ILE A 581 19.84 -44.29 35.38
N GLY A 582 18.74 -45.02 35.27
CA GLY A 582 17.59 -44.76 36.12
C GLY A 582 16.34 -45.57 35.79
N PRO A 583 15.29 -45.36 36.59
CA PRO A 583 14.04 -46.09 36.46
C PRO A 583 13.22 -45.61 35.26
N ALA A 584 12.37 -46.50 34.76
CA ALA A 584 11.36 -46.18 33.76
C ALA A 584 10.01 -46.75 34.20
N PHE A 585 8.94 -46.00 33.96
CA PHE A 585 7.57 -46.49 34.04
C PHE A 585 7.05 -46.65 32.62
N THR A 586 6.60 -47.86 32.27
CA THR A 586 6.21 -48.21 30.90
C THR A 586 4.74 -48.61 30.86
N LEU A 587 4.02 -48.05 29.90
CA LEU A 587 2.69 -48.48 29.46
C LEU A 587 2.84 -49.14 28.09
N TYR A 588 2.27 -50.33 27.93
CA TYR A 588 2.27 -51.09 26.69
C TYR A 588 0.85 -51.34 26.24
N PHE A 589 0.55 -50.90 25.02
CA PHE A 589 -0.74 -51.06 24.35
C PHE A 589 -0.59 -52.04 23.20
N SER A 590 -1.40 -53.10 23.16
CA SER A 590 -1.37 -54.10 22.08
C SER A 590 -2.75 -54.71 21.89
N GLU A 591 -3.21 -54.83 20.64
CA GLU A 591 -4.51 -55.46 20.32
C GLU A 591 -4.45 -56.98 20.40
N GLU A 592 -3.35 -57.58 19.95
CA GLU A 592 -3.12 -59.03 19.96
C GLU A 592 -1.74 -59.35 20.56
N ASP A 593 -1.64 -60.47 21.29
CA ASP A 593 -0.34 -61.03 21.68
C ASP A 593 0.29 -61.73 20.45
N SER A 594 1.52 -61.33 20.11
CA SER A 594 2.23 -61.90 18.97
C SER A 594 2.97 -63.18 19.35
N HIS A 595 2.61 -64.28 18.70
CA HIS A 595 3.38 -65.53 18.76
C HIS A 595 3.96 -65.83 17.38
N VAL A 596 5.03 -65.11 17.01
CA VAL A 596 5.82 -65.41 15.80
C VAL A 596 7.09 -66.12 16.22
N GLU A 597 7.33 -67.29 15.63
CA GLU A 597 8.54 -68.08 15.90
C GLU A 597 9.80 -67.25 15.64
N GLY A 598 10.77 -67.32 16.55
CA GLY A 598 12.00 -66.53 16.49
C GLY A 598 11.89 -65.10 17.02
N TYR A 599 10.69 -64.61 17.34
CA TYR A 599 10.46 -63.28 17.93
C TYR A 599 10.07 -63.36 19.40
N LYS A 600 10.25 -62.24 20.11
CA LYS A 600 9.93 -62.14 21.54
C LYS A 600 8.42 -62.31 21.75
N SER A 601 8.02 -63.32 22.51
CA SER A 601 6.62 -63.70 22.73
C SER A 601 6.04 -63.25 24.08
N ARG A 602 6.89 -62.82 25.03
CA ARG A 602 6.47 -62.24 26.32
C ARG A 602 6.99 -60.81 26.46
N VAL A 603 6.06 -59.88 26.67
CA VAL A 603 6.32 -58.47 27.02
C VAL A 603 5.68 -58.19 28.38
N PRO A 604 6.43 -57.75 29.41
CA PRO A 604 7.86 -57.38 29.40
C PRO A 604 8.86 -58.54 29.62
N GLY A 605 8.42 -59.80 29.68
CA GLY A 605 9.30 -60.95 29.92
C GLY A 605 9.24 -61.41 31.38
N PRO A 606 10.38 -61.50 32.12
CA PRO A 606 10.39 -61.93 33.52
C PRO A 606 9.96 -60.84 34.51
N TYR A 607 9.78 -59.60 34.05
CA TYR A 607 9.39 -58.48 34.89
C TYR A 607 7.90 -58.53 35.25
N GLY A 608 7.57 -58.26 36.51
CA GLY A 608 6.18 -58.19 36.96
C GLY A 608 5.44 -57.05 36.27
N ALA A 609 4.33 -57.37 35.61
CA ALA A 609 3.45 -56.39 34.96
C ALA A 609 2.10 -56.35 35.65
N PHE A 610 1.57 -55.14 35.86
CA PHE A 610 0.19 -54.94 36.25
C PHE A 610 -0.64 -54.86 34.96
N THR A 611 -1.69 -55.66 34.88
CA THR A 611 -2.60 -55.68 33.73
C THR A 611 -3.82 -54.85 34.09
N PHE A 612 -4.09 -53.78 33.35
CA PHE A 612 -5.28 -52.96 33.56
C PHE A 612 -6.49 -53.51 32.78
N ASN A 613 -6.25 -54.02 31.57
CA ASN A 613 -7.20 -54.75 30.73
C ASN A 613 -6.43 -55.61 29.71
N ASP A 614 -7.14 -56.34 28.85
CA ASP A 614 -6.55 -57.27 27.88
C ASP A 614 -5.59 -56.60 26.88
N HIS A 615 -5.69 -55.28 26.71
CA HIS A 615 -4.91 -54.52 25.73
C HIS A 615 -3.84 -53.61 26.36
N MET A 616 -3.79 -53.48 27.70
CA MET A 616 -2.91 -52.55 28.39
C MET A 616 -2.19 -53.21 29.58
N ARG A 617 -0.86 -53.29 29.46
CA ARG A 617 0.05 -53.73 30.52
C ARG A 617 0.91 -52.56 30.99
N CYS A 618 1.23 -52.47 32.27
CA CYS A 618 2.22 -51.53 32.78
C CYS A 618 3.24 -52.20 33.71
N TRP A 619 4.44 -51.65 33.77
CA TRP A 619 5.49 -52.14 34.66
C TRP A 619 6.52 -51.06 34.99
N PHE A 620 7.30 -51.32 36.04
CA PHE A 620 8.52 -50.59 36.33
C PHE A 620 9.71 -51.30 35.69
N GLY A 621 10.48 -50.54 34.92
CA GLY A 621 11.68 -50.97 34.22
C GLY A 621 12.86 -50.06 34.55
N TRP A 622 13.90 -50.16 33.73
CA TRP A 622 15.14 -49.41 33.91
C TRP A 622 15.79 -49.14 32.55
N HIS A 623 16.64 -48.13 32.50
CA HIS A 623 17.56 -47.95 31.39
C HIS A 623 18.96 -47.62 31.93
N VAL A 624 19.97 -48.05 31.19
CA VAL A 624 21.37 -47.69 31.47
C VAL A 624 22.14 -47.62 30.17
N GLY A 625 23.01 -46.63 30.04
CA GLY A 625 23.82 -46.49 28.84
C GLY A 625 24.76 -45.32 28.86
N PHE A 626 25.26 -45.01 27.68
CA PHE A 626 26.21 -43.94 27.43
C PHE A 626 25.61 -42.92 26.46
N SER A 627 25.88 -41.65 26.70
CA SER A 627 25.67 -40.57 25.73
C SER A 627 27.01 -39.99 25.29
N PHE A 628 27.10 -39.69 24.00
CA PHE A 628 28.30 -39.18 23.35
C PHE A 628 28.05 -37.80 22.74
N PHE A 629 29.12 -36.99 22.74
CA PHE A 629 29.22 -35.61 22.25
C PHE A 629 28.54 -34.54 23.12
#